data_AF-A0A4P1QFN5-F1
#
_entry.id   AF-A0A4P1QFN5-F1
#
_cell.length_a   1.000
_cell.length_b   1.000
_cell.length_c   1.000
_cell.angle_alpha   90.00
_cell.angle_beta   90.00
_cell.angle_gamma   90.00
#
_symmetry.space_group_name_H-M   'P 1'
#
loop_
_entity.id
_entity.type
_entity.pdbx_description
1 polymer ?
#
loop_
_entity_poly.entity_id
_entity_poly.type
_entity_poly.pdbx_seq_one_letter_code
_entity_poly.pdbx_strand_id
1 'polypeptide(L)'
;MFFFEKAIHDLNENGELIFIVPNSILTNTSNKKINEKIYNNFSITYWELITENIWENASIPTAIIKIIKTKNHKDKLNYFFNNGKIIFGEKINWNGKTEVKVGGASGFNSLLENGDVEFVFSETERTNKTKFIKYEPLKWNRSVPKYPLNFSFQIFVNAKTRNNKPFYILKKLQKNEFINYDASVICIYTFGSKEETLELVNKLNNYDWTNAGIKNDGRFHFSQSIIECILN
;
A
#
# COMPACT_ATOMS: atom_id res chain seq x y z
N MET A 1 -17.44 -0.97 12.52
CA MET A 1 -16.40 -0.24 13.28
C MET A 1 -16.82 -0.02 14.73
N PHE A 2 -18.06 0.40 15.00
CA PHE A 2 -18.57 0.70 16.34
C PHE A 2 -18.33 -0.41 17.39
N PHE A 3 -18.58 -1.69 17.07
CA PHE A 3 -18.38 -2.79 18.03
C PHE A 3 -16.92 -3.02 18.42
N PHE A 4 -16.00 -3.00 17.45
CA PHE A 4 -14.57 -3.21 17.71
C PHE A 4 -14.02 -2.07 18.58
N GLU A 5 -14.36 -0.82 18.24
CA GLU A 5 -13.98 0.34 19.04
C GLU A 5 -14.57 0.26 20.45
N LYS A 6 -15.88 0.03 20.58
CA LYS A 6 -16.54 -0.12 21.89
C LYS A 6 -15.91 -1.20 22.75
N ALA A 7 -15.61 -2.38 22.18
CA ALA A 7 -14.96 -3.47 22.92
C ALA A 7 -13.54 -3.10 23.40
N ILE A 8 -12.75 -2.41 22.57
CA ILE A 8 -11.44 -1.88 22.99
C ILE A 8 -11.59 -0.83 24.10
N HIS A 9 -12.66 -0.05 24.12
CA HIS A 9 -12.95 0.91 25.18
C HIS A 9 -13.32 0.25 26.51
N ASP A 10 -14.07 -0.85 26.47
CA ASP A 10 -14.60 -1.52 27.66
C ASP A 10 -13.65 -2.58 28.25
N LEU A 11 -12.56 -2.90 27.56
CA LEU A 11 -11.62 -3.92 28.02
C LEU A 11 -10.93 -3.46 29.32
N ASN A 12 -11.00 -4.30 30.35
CA ASN A 12 -10.26 -4.10 31.61
C ASN A 12 -8.77 -4.37 31.41
N GLU A 13 -7.93 -3.90 32.32
CA GLU A 13 -6.48 -4.15 32.28
C GLU A 13 -6.18 -5.66 32.28
N ASN A 14 -5.24 -6.10 31.44
CA ASN A 14 -4.95 -7.50 31.15
C ASN A 14 -6.13 -8.29 30.54
N GLY A 15 -7.25 -7.63 30.24
CA GLY A 15 -8.35 -8.20 29.50
C GLY A 15 -7.93 -8.55 28.07
N GLU A 16 -8.55 -9.59 27.54
CA GLU A 16 -8.28 -10.12 26.20
C GLU A 16 -9.50 -9.99 25.30
N LEU A 17 -9.25 -9.64 24.05
CA LEU A 17 -10.24 -9.49 23.00
C LEU A 17 -9.84 -10.32 21.78
N ILE A 18 -10.71 -11.24 21.35
CA ILE A 18 -10.55 -11.99 20.09
C ILE A 18 -11.71 -11.65 19.17
N PHE A 19 -11.41 -11.13 17.98
CA PHE A 19 -12.41 -10.72 16.99
C PHE A 19 -12.10 -11.28 15.61
N ILE A 20 -13.16 -11.53 14.85
CA ILE A 20 -13.09 -11.59 13.39
C ILE A 20 -13.36 -10.17 12.88
N VAL A 21 -12.41 -9.64 12.12
CA VAL A 21 -12.41 -8.25 11.62
C VAL A 21 -12.18 -8.24 10.12
N PRO A 22 -12.56 -7.18 9.39
CA PRO A 22 -12.00 -6.95 8.07
C PRO A 22 -10.47 -6.91 8.17
N ASN A 23 -9.76 -7.55 7.24
CA ASN A 23 -8.29 -7.56 7.22
C ASN A 23 -7.65 -6.15 7.21
N SER A 24 -8.38 -5.16 6.72
CA SER A 24 -7.98 -3.76 6.61
C SER A 24 -8.22 -2.95 7.89
N ILE A 25 -8.73 -3.56 8.97
CA ILE A 25 -9.09 -2.82 10.19
C ILE A 25 -7.91 -1.98 10.73
N LEU A 26 -6.69 -2.51 10.69
CA LEU A 26 -5.48 -1.85 11.19
C LEU A 26 -4.85 -0.86 10.20
N THR A 27 -5.32 -0.83 8.95
CA THR A 27 -4.72 -0.03 7.87
C THR A 27 -5.68 0.99 7.25
N ASN A 28 -6.97 0.91 7.55
CA ASN A 28 -7.96 1.87 7.08
C ASN A 28 -7.73 3.27 7.70
N THR A 29 -7.83 4.31 6.88
CA THR A 29 -7.66 5.71 7.30
C THR A 29 -8.69 6.17 8.31
N SER A 30 -9.91 5.59 8.31
CA SER A 30 -10.94 5.90 9.30
C SER A 30 -10.59 5.44 10.71
N ASN A 31 -9.66 4.48 10.85
CA ASN A 31 -9.27 3.88 12.13
C ASN A 31 -8.07 4.54 12.80
N LYS A 32 -7.61 5.70 12.32
CA LYS A 32 -6.41 6.38 12.83
C LYS A 32 -6.37 6.48 14.36
N LYS A 33 -7.45 6.97 14.97
CA LYS A 33 -7.53 7.18 16.44
C LYS A 33 -7.51 5.87 17.22
N ILE A 34 -8.27 4.86 16.76
CA ILE A 34 -8.32 3.57 17.45
C ILE A 34 -7.00 2.81 17.30
N ASN A 35 -6.35 2.88 16.13
CA ASN A 35 -5.02 2.30 15.92
C ASN A 35 -3.96 2.94 16.82
N GLU A 36 -3.98 4.27 16.95
CA GLU A 36 -3.10 4.98 17.88
C GLU A 36 -3.34 4.56 19.33
N LYS A 37 -4.60 4.43 19.74
CA LYS A 37 -4.97 3.94 21.07
C LYS A 37 -4.48 2.51 21.31
N ILE A 38 -4.67 1.61 20.34
CA ILE A 38 -4.20 0.23 20.38
C ILE A 38 -2.68 0.20 20.51
N TYR A 39 -1.97 0.93 19.65
CA TYR A 39 -0.51 0.98 19.68
C TYR A 39 0.06 1.47 21.01
N ASN A 40 -0.58 2.48 21.61
CA ASN A 40 -0.07 3.12 22.81
C ASN A 40 -0.34 2.33 24.09
N ASN A 41 -1.42 1.54 24.15
CA ASN A 41 -1.92 0.96 25.41
C ASN A 41 -2.16 -0.56 25.36
N PHE A 42 -2.14 -1.18 24.18
CA PHE A 42 -2.48 -2.58 23.98
C PHE A 42 -1.35 -3.32 23.28
N SER A 43 -1.44 -4.66 23.28
CA SER A 43 -0.58 -5.52 22.49
C SER A 43 -1.42 -6.41 21.59
N ILE A 44 -1.16 -6.37 20.29
CA ILE A 44 -1.68 -7.40 19.37
C ILE A 44 -0.80 -8.63 19.54
N THR A 45 -1.39 -9.74 19.95
CA THR A 45 -0.70 -10.99 20.25
C THR A 45 -1.02 -12.10 19.25
N TYR A 46 -2.00 -11.89 18.37
CA TYR A 46 -2.32 -12.81 17.28
C TYR A 46 -2.89 -12.05 16.09
N TRP A 47 -2.51 -12.47 14.89
CA TRP A 47 -3.06 -12.01 13.62
C TRP A 47 -3.04 -13.14 12.60
N GLU A 48 -4.18 -13.43 12.00
CA GLU A 48 -4.28 -14.43 10.94
C GLU A 48 -5.28 -13.98 9.88
N LEU A 49 -4.87 -14.02 8.62
CA LEU A 49 -5.77 -13.80 7.49
C LEU A 49 -6.61 -15.06 7.27
N ILE A 50 -7.93 -14.90 7.27
CA ILE A 50 -8.87 -15.97 6.99
C ILE A 50 -8.91 -16.17 5.46
N THR A 51 -8.88 -17.43 5.01
CA THR A 51 -8.99 -17.75 3.58
C THR A 51 -10.34 -17.29 3.00
N GLU A 52 -10.32 -16.94 1.72
CA GLU A 52 -11.51 -16.43 1.04
C GLU A 52 -12.58 -17.52 0.88
N ASN A 53 -13.83 -17.09 0.66
CA ASN A 53 -15.00 -17.96 0.48
C ASN A 53 -15.34 -18.87 1.67
N ILE A 54 -14.83 -18.56 2.87
CA ILE A 54 -15.27 -19.22 4.11
C ILE A 54 -16.71 -18.83 4.48
N TRP A 55 -17.11 -17.60 4.14
CA TRP A 55 -18.40 -17.05 4.56
C TRP A 55 -19.42 -17.11 3.42
N GLU A 56 -20.51 -17.86 3.60
CA GLU A 56 -21.57 -18.01 2.59
C GLU A 56 -22.19 -16.68 2.16
N ASN A 57 -22.24 -15.68 3.06
CA ASN A 57 -22.90 -14.39 2.85
C ASN A 57 -22.02 -13.17 3.18
N ALA A 58 -20.69 -13.33 3.25
CA ALA A 58 -19.79 -12.20 3.45
C ALA A 58 -18.69 -12.16 2.38
N SER A 59 -18.62 -11.04 1.67
CA SER A 59 -17.72 -10.86 0.53
C SER A 59 -16.45 -10.06 0.87
N ILE A 60 -16.14 -9.88 2.16
CA ILE A 60 -14.96 -9.13 2.58
C ILE A 60 -13.86 -10.06 3.09
N PRO A 61 -12.60 -9.86 2.68
CA PRO A 61 -11.47 -10.53 3.31
C PRO A 61 -11.41 -10.21 4.80
N THR A 62 -11.37 -11.25 5.62
CA THR A 62 -11.39 -11.15 7.09
C THR A 62 -10.08 -11.63 7.70
N ALA A 63 -9.84 -11.23 8.95
CA ALA A 63 -8.75 -11.70 9.77
C ALA A 63 -9.23 -12.01 11.18
N ILE A 64 -8.54 -12.91 11.87
CA ILE A 64 -8.66 -13.10 13.31
C ILE A 64 -7.60 -12.22 13.97
N ILE A 65 -8.02 -11.43 14.95
CA ILE A 65 -7.12 -10.59 15.75
C ILE A 65 -7.32 -10.89 17.24
N LYS A 66 -6.20 -11.01 17.96
CA LYS A 66 -6.18 -11.06 19.44
C LYS A 66 -5.45 -9.85 19.98
N ILE A 67 -6.10 -9.12 20.88
CA ILE A 67 -5.58 -7.91 21.52
C ILE A 67 -5.70 -8.05 23.03
N ILE A 68 -4.61 -7.73 23.74
CA ILE A 68 -4.58 -7.67 25.20
C ILE A 68 -4.38 -6.22 25.64
N LYS A 69 -5.14 -5.76 26.62
CA LYS A 69 -4.94 -4.43 27.24
C LYS A 69 -3.78 -4.45 28.22
N THR A 70 -2.58 -4.53 27.64
CA THR A 70 -1.29 -4.40 28.29
C THR A 70 -0.32 -3.96 27.22
N LYS A 71 0.39 -2.85 27.42
CA LYS A 71 1.45 -2.43 26.48
C LYS A 71 2.65 -3.38 26.60
N ASN A 72 3.26 -3.74 25.48
CA ASN A 72 4.45 -4.60 25.42
C ASN A 72 4.28 -5.94 26.16
N HIS A 73 3.11 -6.57 25.99
CA HIS A 73 2.88 -7.92 26.47
C HIS A 73 3.96 -8.87 25.92
N LYS A 74 4.32 -9.91 26.69
CA LYS A 74 5.38 -10.87 26.31
C LYS A 74 5.16 -11.52 24.93
N ASP A 75 3.90 -11.72 24.56
CA ASP A 75 3.50 -12.36 23.29
C ASP A 75 3.16 -11.33 22.19
N LYS A 76 3.56 -10.06 22.37
CA LYS A 76 3.29 -8.99 21.40
C LYS A 76 3.97 -9.32 20.06
N LEU A 77 3.20 -9.27 18.98
CA LEU A 77 3.73 -9.40 17.62
C LEU A 77 4.62 -8.20 17.25
N ASN A 78 5.55 -8.43 16.32
CA ASN A 78 6.32 -7.35 15.74
C ASN A 78 5.42 -6.52 14.81
N TYR A 79 5.28 -5.24 15.11
CA TYR A 79 4.54 -4.26 14.30
C TYR A 79 4.95 -2.85 14.71
N PHE A 80 4.80 -1.92 13.78
CA PHE A 80 4.98 -0.49 14.01
C PHE A 80 3.69 0.28 13.75
N PHE A 81 3.62 1.49 14.30
CA PHE A 81 2.55 2.45 14.00
C PHE A 81 3.13 3.62 13.23
N ASN A 82 2.49 3.97 12.12
CA ASN A 82 2.82 5.17 11.36
C ASN A 82 1.61 5.69 10.61
N ASN A 83 1.46 7.02 10.52
CA ASN A 83 0.38 7.69 9.79
C ASN A 83 -1.03 7.10 10.04
N GLY A 84 -1.32 6.74 11.30
CA GLY A 84 -2.61 6.20 11.71
C GLY A 84 -2.85 4.73 11.40
N LYS A 85 -1.82 3.99 10.98
CA LYS A 85 -1.91 2.57 10.62
C LYS A 85 -0.98 1.75 11.48
N ILE A 86 -1.37 0.51 11.76
CA ILE A 86 -0.49 -0.51 12.32
C ILE A 86 -0.12 -1.46 11.18
N ILE A 87 1.18 -1.68 10.98
CA ILE A 87 1.72 -2.61 9.99
C ILE A 87 2.60 -3.63 10.72
N PHE A 88 2.38 -4.91 10.45
CA PHE A 88 3.18 -6.00 11.00
C PHE A 88 4.56 -6.09 10.34
N GLY A 89 5.54 -6.49 11.13
CA GLY A 89 6.95 -6.51 10.73
C GLY A 89 7.68 -5.21 11.06
N GLU A 90 8.84 -5.05 10.43
CA GLU A 90 9.70 -3.88 10.61
C GLU A 90 9.37 -2.80 9.60
N LYS A 91 9.70 -1.55 9.92
CA LYS A 91 9.64 -0.44 8.96
C LYS A 91 10.84 -0.56 8.01
N ILE A 92 10.66 -0.22 6.74
CA ILE A 92 11.80 -0.12 5.82
C ILE A 92 12.69 1.03 6.29
N ASN A 93 13.95 0.74 6.60
CA ASN A 93 14.95 1.77 6.86
C ASN A 93 15.35 2.43 5.54
N TRP A 94 14.79 3.61 5.30
CA TRP A 94 15.00 4.43 4.11
C TRP A 94 15.09 5.91 4.49
N ASN A 95 16.21 6.53 4.16
CA ASN A 95 16.48 7.95 4.47
C ASN A 95 16.30 8.88 3.26
N GLY A 96 16.15 8.32 2.06
CA GLY A 96 15.99 9.10 0.85
C GLY A 96 14.63 9.80 0.80
N LYS A 97 14.57 10.98 0.22
CA LYS A 97 13.29 11.65 -0.01
C LYS A 97 12.48 10.86 -1.05
N THR A 98 11.20 10.63 -0.75
CA THR A 98 10.25 10.05 -1.72
C THR A 98 8.93 10.80 -1.69
N GLU A 99 8.18 10.70 -2.78
CA GLU A 99 6.78 11.13 -2.83
C GLU A 99 5.98 10.06 -3.57
N VAL A 100 4.81 9.69 -3.06
CA VAL A 100 4.00 8.61 -3.64
C VAL A 100 2.74 9.23 -4.24
N LYS A 101 2.39 8.86 -5.47
CA LYS A 101 1.13 9.27 -6.11
C LYS A 101 0.51 8.12 -6.89
N VAL A 102 -0.82 8.05 -6.90
CA VAL A 102 -1.58 7.15 -7.79
C VAL A 102 -1.88 7.87 -9.09
N GLY A 103 -1.84 7.19 -10.24
CA GLY A 103 -2.13 7.81 -11.53
C GLY A 103 -3.56 8.37 -11.61
N GLY A 104 -3.77 9.29 -12.56
CA GLY A 104 -5.11 9.75 -12.93
C GLY A 104 -5.91 8.60 -13.56
N ALA A 105 -7.23 8.57 -13.34
CA ALA A 105 -8.07 7.53 -13.89
C ALA A 105 -8.30 7.78 -15.38
N SER A 106 -7.64 6.99 -16.22
CA SER A 106 -8.14 6.73 -17.57
C SER A 106 -9.51 6.05 -17.53
N GLY A 107 -9.90 5.44 -16.40
CA GLY A 107 -11.23 4.86 -16.13
C GLY A 107 -11.58 3.65 -16.99
N PHE A 108 -10.98 3.53 -18.17
CA PHE A 108 -11.24 2.54 -19.18
C PHE A 108 -10.01 2.53 -20.09
N ASN A 109 -9.13 1.53 -19.95
CA ASN A 109 -8.16 1.22 -21.00
C ASN A 109 -8.83 1.09 -22.40
N SER A 110 -10.15 0.85 -22.45
CA SER A 110 -10.97 0.80 -23.66
C SER A 110 -11.35 2.16 -24.26
N LEU A 111 -11.05 3.30 -23.60
CA LEU A 111 -11.35 4.64 -24.11
C LEU A 111 -10.08 5.46 -24.42
N LEU A 112 -8.89 4.88 -24.25
CA LEU A 112 -7.65 5.57 -24.58
C LEU A 112 -7.39 5.49 -26.09
N GLU A 113 -7.44 6.64 -26.76
CA GLU A 113 -7.03 6.78 -28.16
C GLU A 113 -5.49 6.69 -28.28
N ASN A 114 -5.02 6.12 -29.38
CA ASN A 114 -3.59 6.14 -29.72
C ASN A 114 -3.13 7.60 -29.91
N GLY A 115 -1.94 7.91 -29.42
CA GLY A 115 -1.32 9.22 -29.58
C GLY A 115 0.19 9.14 -29.50
N ASP A 116 0.83 10.19 -29.01
CA ASP A 116 2.29 10.37 -28.93
C ASP A 116 2.81 10.44 -27.48
N VAL A 117 1.91 10.46 -26.49
CA VAL A 117 2.30 10.54 -25.07
C VAL A 117 2.52 9.15 -24.52
N GLU A 118 3.75 8.90 -24.08
CA GLU A 118 4.12 7.64 -23.46
C GLU A 118 3.41 7.41 -22.11
N PHE A 119 2.97 6.16 -21.90
CA PHE A 119 2.09 5.78 -20.81
C PHE A 119 2.37 4.38 -20.25
N VAL A 120 2.61 4.30 -18.94
CA VAL A 120 2.70 3.05 -18.16
C VAL A 120 1.30 2.59 -17.78
N PHE A 121 1.02 1.31 -17.99
CA PHE A 121 -0.28 0.71 -17.68
C PHE A 121 -0.11 -0.65 -16.99
N SER A 122 -1.22 -1.29 -16.63
CA SER A 122 -1.23 -2.52 -15.83
C SER A 122 -0.37 -3.67 -16.35
N GLU A 123 -0.10 -3.76 -17.66
CA GLU A 123 0.75 -4.82 -18.21
C GLU A 123 2.21 -4.42 -18.41
N THR A 124 2.57 -3.14 -18.20
CA THR A 124 3.94 -2.66 -18.38
C THR A 124 4.91 -3.39 -17.46
N GLU A 125 4.51 -3.70 -16.22
CA GLU A 125 5.29 -4.52 -15.28
C GLU A 125 5.78 -5.83 -15.92
N ARG A 126 4.88 -6.54 -16.60
CA ARG A 126 5.14 -7.87 -17.18
C ARG A 126 5.81 -7.80 -18.54
N THR A 127 5.42 -6.83 -19.36
CA THR A 127 5.85 -6.74 -20.76
C THR A 127 7.08 -5.88 -20.94
N ASN A 128 7.41 -5.03 -19.96
CA ASN A 128 8.40 -3.96 -20.07
C ASN A 128 8.15 -3.02 -21.27
N LYS A 129 6.89 -2.95 -21.74
CA LYS A 129 6.42 -2.09 -22.82
C LYS A 129 5.40 -1.08 -22.29
N THR A 130 5.50 0.14 -22.79
CA THR A 130 4.52 1.21 -22.57
C THR A 130 3.56 1.30 -23.75
N LYS A 131 2.49 2.08 -23.59
CA LYS A 131 1.60 2.50 -24.67
C LYS A 131 1.85 3.96 -25.01
N PHE A 132 1.38 4.37 -26.18
CA PHE A 132 1.33 5.78 -26.55
C PHE A 132 -0.12 6.19 -26.70
N ILE A 133 -0.52 7.21 -25.95
CA ILE A 133 -1.91 7.66 -25.85
C ILE A 133 -2.02 9.12 -26.23
N LYS A 134 -3.23 9.53 -26.59
CA LYS A 134 -3.57 10.95 -26.66
C LYS A 134 -3.81 11.48 -25.25
N TYR A 135 -3.06 12.51 -24.84
CA TYR A 135 -3.15 13.05 -23.48
C TYR A 135 -4.23 14.12 -23.36
N GLU A 136 -5.40 13.73 -22.85
CA GLU A 136 -6.58 14.61 -22.68
C GLU A 136 -7.09 14.58 -21.22
N PRO A 137 -6.31 15.02 -20.23
CA PRO A 137 -6.64 14.89 -18.81
C PRO A 137 -7.93 15.62 -18.41
N LEU A 138 -8.36 16.63 -19.17
CA LEU A 138 -9.62 17.34 -18.95
C LEU A 138 -10.86 16.48 -19.22
N LYS A 139 -10.72 15.40 -20.00
CA LYS A 139 -11.80 14.45 -20.28
C LYS A 139 -11.83 13.27 -19.30
N TRP A 140 -10.88 13.20 -18.37
CA TRP A 140 -10.72 12.06 -17.48
C TRP A 140 -11.55 12.24 -16.20
N ASN A 141 -12.13 11.15 -15.72
CA ASN A 141 -13.00 11.15 -14.53
C ASN A 141 -12.23 11.43 -13.23
N ARG A 142 -10.90 11.32 -13.23
CA ARG A 142 -10.06 11.75 -12.11
C ARG A 142 -8.90 12.58 -12.64
N SER A 143 -8.63 13.68 -11.94
CA SER A 143 -7.47 14.53 -12.19
C SER A 143 -6.17 13.72 -12.16
N VAL A 144 -5.30 14.00 -13.13
CA VAL A 144 -3.93 13.49 -13.13
C VAL A 144 -3.16 14.21 -12.02
N PRO A 145 -2.46 13.48 -11.13
CA PRO A 145 -1.62 14.13 -10.14
C PRO A 145 -0.49 14.88 -10.85
N LYS A 146 -0.24 16.11 -10.40
CA LYS A 146 1.00 16.79 -10.77
C LYS A 146 2.18 16.03 -10.18
N TYR A 147 3.16 15.70 -11.01
CA TYR A 147 4.43 15.15 -10.53
C TYR A 147 5.19 16.22 -9.74
N PRO A 148 5.99 15.83 -8.74
CA PRO A 148 6.74 16.79 -7.95
C PRO A 148 7.87 17.43 -8.75
N LEU A 149 8.12 18.73 -8.53
CA LEU A 149 9.26 19.40 -9.14
C LEU A 149 10.57 18.80 -8.60
N ASN A 150 11.56 18.64 -9.48
CA ASN A 150 12.91 18.13 -9.17
C ASN A 150 12.99 16.66 -8.70
N PHE A 151 12.02 15.81 -9.05
CA PHE A 151 12.22 14.37 -8.91
C PHE A 151 13.33 13.88 -9.85
N SER A 152 14.06 12.85 -9.45
CA SER A 152 15.10 12.20 -10.24
C SER A 152 14.54 11.02 -11.04
N PHE A 153 13.81 10.10 -10.41
CA PHE A 153 13.31 8.88 -11.05
C PHE A 153 11.91 8.49 -10.56
N GLN A 154 11.26 7.61 -11.31
CA GLN A 154 9.96 7.03 -11.01
C GLN A 154 10.12 5.51 -10.82
N ILE A 155 9.67 5.01 -9.68
CA ILE A 155 9.44 3.58 -9.43
C ILE A 155 7.94 3.33 -9.58
N PHE A 156 7.58 2.29 -10.31
CA PHE A 156 6.20 1.90 -10.56
C PHE A 156 5.86 0.61 -9.83
N VAL A 157 4.60 0.48 -9.43
CA VAL A 157 4.00 -0.75 -8.94
C VAL A 157 2.52 -0.77 -9.31
N ASN A 158 2.02 -1.92 -9.74
CA ASN A 158 0.59 -2.10 -9.95
C ASN A 158 -0.15 -2.08 -8.61
N ALA A 159 -1.25 -1.33 -8.50
CA ALA A 159 -2.06 -1.25 -7.29
C ALA A 159 -2.60 -2.62 -6.87
N LYS A 160 -2.83 -3.53 -7.83
CA LYS A 160 -3.14 -4.94 -7.59
C LYS A 160 -2.26 -5.83 -8.45
N THR A 161 -1.52 -6.76 -7.85
CA THR A 161 -0.62 -7.66 -8.59
C THR A 161 -0.40 -8.99 -7.87
N ARG A 162 -0.12 -10.05 -8.62
CA ARG A 162 0.32 -11.36 -8.07
C ARG A 162 1.83 -11.52 -8.09
N ASN A 163 2.55 -10.56 -8.65
CA ASN A 163 4.00 -10.62 -8.70
C ASN A 163 4.59 -10.40 -7.30
N ASN A 164 5.46 -11.31 -6.87
CA ASN A 164 6.14 -11.23 -5.57
C ASN A 164 7.28 -10.20 -5.55
N LYS A 165 7.73 -9.70 -6.71
CA LYS A 165 8.70 -8.60 -6.83
C LYS A 165 8.13 -7.50 -7.74
N PRO A 166 7.11 -6.76 -7.28
CA PRO A 166 6.27 -5.97 -8.16
C PRO A 166 6.75 -4.53 -8.42
N PHE A 167 7.79 -4.07 -7.72
CA PHE A 167 8.33 -2.73 -7.88
C PHE A 167 9.39 -2.71 -8.98
N TYR A 168 9.30 -1.76 -9.91
CA TYR A 168 10.21 -1.68 -11.05
C TYR A 168 10.45 -0.24 -11.52
N ILE A 169 11.55 -0.04 -12.26
CA ILE A 169 11.81 1.16 -13.05
C ILE A 169 11.82 0.77 -14.53
N LEU A 170 11.44 1.69 -15.42
CA LEU A 170 11.60 1.43 -16.85
C LEU A 170 13.07 1.47 -17.24
N LYS A 171 13.53 0.51 -18.05
CA LYS A 171 14.94 0.41 -18.47
C LYS A 171 15.46 1.67 -19.17
N LYS A 172 14.57 2.35 -19.89
CA LYS A 172 14.88 3.55 -20.67
C LYS A 172 14.75 4.87 -19.90
N LEU A 173 14.22 4.84 -18.67
CA LEU A 173 13.93 6.04 -17.90
C LEU A 173 15.21 6.82 -17.62
N GLN A 174 15.24 8.08 -18.05
CA GLN A 174 16.32 9.01 -17.77
C GLN A 174 16.04 9.83 -16.50
N LYS A 175 17.10 10.47 -15.98
CA LYS A 175 16.96 11.34 -14.82
C LYS A 175 16.08 12.54 -15.15
N ASN A 176 15.15 12.86 -14.26
CA ASN A 176 14.16 13.94 -14.39
C ASN A 176 13.18 13.76 -15.57
N GLU A 177 13.17 12.58 -16.22
CA GLU A 177 12.21 12.28 -17.28
C GLU A 177 10.90 11.82 -16.66
N PHE A 178 9.80 12.45 -17.07
CA PHE A 178 8.47 12.10 -16.60
C PHE A 178 7.74 11.23 -17.61
N ILE A 179 7.25 10.10 -17.15
CA ILE A 179 6.38 9.20 -17.91
C ILE A 179 5.02 9.12 -17.22
N ASN A 180 3.96 9.27 -18.01
CA ASN A 180 2.58 9.19 -17.53
C ASN A 180 2.23 7.75 -17.15
N TYR A 181 1.26 7.57 -16.26
CA TYR A 181 0.86 6.25 -15.78
C TYR A 181 -0.61 6.21 -15.42
N ASP A 182 -1.19 5.03 -15.57
CA ASP A 182 -2.59 4.75 -15.31
C ASP A 182 -2.94 4.78 -13.81
N ALA A 183 -4.23 4.95 -13.48
CA ALA A 183 -4.73 4.85 -12.11
C ALA A 183 -4.59 3.45 -11.49
N SER A 184 -4.41 2.41 -12.32
CA SER A 184 -4.04 1.07 -11.81
C SER A 184 -2.59 0.98 -11.36
N VAL A 185 -1.78 2.02 -11.58
CA VAL A 185 -0.35 2.07 -11.25
C VAL A 185 -0.12 3.15 -10.18
N ILE A 186 0.72 2.83 -9.21
CA ILE A 186 1.23 3.75 -8.21
C ILE A 186 2.68 4.08 -8.58
N CYS A 187 3.01 5.37 -8.51
CA CYS A 187 4.34 5.89 -8.77
C CYS A 187 4.97 6.40 -7.46
N ILE A 188 6.18 5.95 -7.17
CA ILE A 188 7.05 6.48 -6.13
C ILE A 188 8.11 7.32 -6.83
N TYR A 189 8.07 8.63 -6.62
CA TYR A 189 9.09 9.56 -7.07
C TYR A 189 10.26 9.53 -6.10
N THR A 190 11.47 9.39 -6.61
CA THR A 190 12.71 9.49 -5.83
C THR A 190 13.44 10.77 -6.19
N PHE A 191 14.26 11.29 -5.27
CA PHE A 191 15.02 12.54 -5.46
C PHE A 191 16.55 12.29 -5.41
N GLY A 192 16.95 11.03 -5.28
CA GLY A 192 18.34 10.59 -5.15
C GLY A 192 18.99 10.21 -6.48
N SER A 193 20.09 9.46 -6.39
CA SER A 193 20.77 8.84 -7.52
C SER A 193 19.98 7.64 -8.08
N LYS A 194 20.46 7.12 -9.22
CA LYS A 194 19.87 5.91 -9.83
C LYS A 194 20.15 4.69 -8.95
N GLU A 195 21.33 4.64 -8.34
CA GLU A 195 21.79 3.58 -7.44
C GLU A 195 20.91 3.54 -6.18
N GLU A 196 20.65 4.69 -5.55
CA GLU A 196 19.74 4.80 -4.40
C GLU A 196 18.31 4.37 -4.79
N THR A 197 17.85 4.76 -5.99
CA THR A 197 16.53 4.36 -6.50
C THR A 197 16.43 2.85 -6.68
N LEU A 198 17.48 2.21 -7.23
CA LEU A 198 17.54 0.76 -7.38
C LEU A 198 17.64 0.03 -6.03
N GLU A 199 18.35 0.60 -5.06
CA GLU A 199 18.38 0.10 -3.68
C GLU A 199 16.97 0.10 -3.07
N LEU A 200 16.20 1.18 -3.26
CA LEU A 200 14.82 1.27 -2.79
C LEU A 200 13.93 0.22 -3.46
N VAL A 201 14.05 0.02 -4.77
CA VAL A 201 13.34 -1.06 -5.49
C VAL A 201 13.66 -2.43 -4.87
N ASN A 202 14.93 -2.70 -4.58
CA ASN A 202 15.34 -3.95 -3.95
C ASN A 202 14.78 -4.11 -2.54
N LYS A 203 14.80 -3.06 -1.72
CA LYS A 203 14.20 -3.07 -0.37
C LYS A 203 12.70 -3.36 -0.44
N LEU A 204 11.97 -2.66 -1.32
CA LEU A 204 10.54 -2.85 -1.51
C LEU A 204 10.20 -4.25 -2.02
N ASN A 205 10.99 -4.81 -2.95
CA ASN A 205 10.76 -6.16 -3.49
C ASN A 205 11.14 -7.29 -2.53
N ASN A 206 11.98 -7.02 -1.52
CA ASN A 206 12.34 -8.00 -0.49
C ASN A 206 11.56 -7.80 0.82
N TYR A 207 10.67 -6.80 0.88
CA TYR A 207 9.82 -6.58 2.04
C TYR A 207 8.73 -7.64 2.12
N ASP A 208 8.46 -8.16 3.32
CA ASP A 208 7.41 -9.15 3.53
C ASP A 208 6.01 -8.50 3.57
N TRP A 209 5.51 -8.18 2.37
CA TRP A 209 4.18 -7.63 2.16
C TRP A 209 3.05 -8.58 2.59
N THR A 210 3.33 -9.88 2.71
CA THR A 210 2.34 -10.86 3.17
C THR A 210 2.16 -10.70 4.68
N ASN A 211 3.25 -10.72 5.44
CA ASN A 211 3.22 -10.49 6.88
C ASN A 211 2.66 -9.10 7.20
N ALA A 212 3.01 -8.07 6.41
CA ALA A 212 2.47 -6.72 6.54
C ALA A 212 0.95 -6.60 6.31
N GLY A 213 0.27 -7.70 5.95
CA GLY A 213 -1.19 -7.74 5.76
C GLY A 213 -1.66 -7.10 4.45
N ILE A 214 -0.78 -6.98 3.45
CA ILE A 214 -1.08 -6.32 2.17
C ILE A 214 -1.53 -7.34 1.10
N LYS A 215 -1.26 -8.63 1.30
CA LYS A 215 -1.63 -9.72 0.38
C LYS A 215 -3.01 -10.30 0.71
N ASN A 216 -3.93 -10.24 -0.26
CA ASN A 216 -5.30 -10.76 -0.21
C ASN A 216 -5.61 -11.54 -1.50
N ASP A 217 -6.27 -12.69 -1.43
CA ASP A 217 -6.53 -13.54 -2.62
C ASP A 217 -5.28 -13.87 -3.47
N GLY A 218 -4.13 -14.08 -2.81
CA GLY A 218 -2.86 -14.25 -3.51
C GLY A 218 -2.37 -13.02 -4.31
N ARG A 219 -3.04 -11.86 -4.18
CA ARG A 219 -2.69 -10.57 -4.79
C ARG A 219 -2.26 -9.57 -3.72
N PHE A 220 -1.20 -8.83 -3.99
CA PHE A 220 -0.88 -7.64 -3.20
C PHE A 220 -1.84 -6.50 -3.57
N HIS A 221 -2.38 -5.82 -2.57
CA HIS A 221 -3.27 -4.68 -2.70
C HIS A 221 -2.56 -3.42 -2.21
N PHE A 222 -1.77 -2.81 -3.07
CA PHE A 222 -1.06 -1.58 -2.76
C PHE A 222 -1.98 -0.36 -2.83
N SER A 223 -1.72 0.61 -1.95
CA SER A 223 -2.29 1.95 -2.04
C SER A 223 -1.22 2.99 -1.73
N GLN A 224 -1.42 4.22 -2.20
CA GLN A 224 -0.54 5.34 -1.86
C GLN A 224 -0.33 5.43 -0.34
N SER A 225 -1.41 5.36 0.45
CA SER A 225 -1.34 5.49 1.90
C SER A 225 -0.58 4.36 2.63
N ILE A 226 -0.50 3.17 2.02
CA ILE A 226 0.27 2.04 2.55
C ILE A 226 1.75 2.25 2.24
N ILE A 227 2.09 2.61 1.00
CA ILE A 227 3.48 2.83 0.60
C ILE A 227 4.06 4.03 1.37
N GLU A 228 3.30 5.12 1.53
CA GLU A 228 3.69 6.25 2.37
C GLU A 228 3.89 5.86 3.84
N CYS A 229 3.09 4.93 4.35
CA CYS A 229 3.24 4.42 5.73
C CYS A 229 4.56 3.64 5.91
N ILE A 230 5.00 2.94 4.87
CA ILE A 230 6.23 2.14 4.90
C ILE A 230 7.47 3.02 4.73
N LEU A 231 7.40 4.04 3.87
CA LEU A 231 8.56 4.85 3.47
C LEU A 231 8.79 6.11 4.30
N ASN A 232 7.75 6.70 4.90
CA ASN A 232 7.85 7.94 5.69
C ASN A 232 7.93 7.65 7.18
#